data_AF-A0A8X7VN93-F1
#
_entry.id   AF-A0A8X7VN93-F1
#
_cell.length_a   1.000
_cell.length_b   1.000
_cell.length_c   1.000
_cell.angle_alpha   90.00
_cell.angle_beta   90.00
_cell.angle_gamma   90.00
#
_symmetry.space_group_name_H-M   'P 1'
#
loop_
_entity.id
_entity.type
_entity.pdbx_description
1 polymer ?
#
loop_
_entity_poly.entity_id
_entity_poly.type
_entity_poly.pdbx_seq_one_letter_code
_entity_poly.pdbx_strand_id
1 'polypeptide(L)'
;MMMKHKVNMAMVFVQIIYAGMPLLSKVAISQGTNPFVFVFYRQAFAALALSPFAFFLESAKSSPLSFVLLLKIFMISLCGLTLSLNLFYVAIDNTTATFAAATTNAIPSITFVLAFLFR
;
A
#
# COMPACT_ATOMS: atom_id res chain seq x y z
N MET A 1 17.41 2.24 -24.78
CA MET A 1 16.26 1.36 -25.12
C MET A 1 16.07 0.21 -24.12
N MET A 2 17.12 -0.51 -23.69
CA MET A 2 17.00 -1.61 -22.69
C MET A 2 16.40 -1.23 -21.32
N MET A 3 16.63 -0.02 -20.82
CA MET A 3 16.03 0.41 -19.54
C MET A 3 14.51 0.56 -19.61
N LYS A 4 13.95 0.98 -20.76
CA LYS A 4 12.49 1.06 -20.94
C LYS A 4 11.84 -0.33 -20.87
N HIS A 5 12.45 -1.35 -21.49
CA HIS A 5 11.90 -2.72 -21.40
C HIS A 5 11.99 -3.31 -19.99
N LYS A 6 13.10 -3.09 -19.27
CA LYS A 6 13.22 -3.53 -17.87
C LYS A 6 12.16 -2.89 -16.96
N VAL A 7 11.94 -1.57 -17.11
CA VAL A 7 10.92 -0.85 -16.34
C VAL A 7 9.51 -1.31 -16.72
N ASN A 8 9.22 -1.50 -18.00
CA ASN A 8 7.91 -1.98 -18.44
C ASN A 8 7.61 -3.40 -17.93
N MET A 9 8.59 -4.29 -17.98
CA MET A 9 8.44 -5.67 -17.48
C MET A 9 8.26 -5.69 -15.96
N ALA A 10 8.98 -4.84 -15.23
CA ALA A 10 8.77 -4.65 -13.79
C ALA A 10 7.36 -4.12 -13.49
N MET A 11 6.85 -3.15 -14.27
CA MET A 11 5.50 -2.62 -14.11
C MET A 11 4.43 -3.69 -14.33
N VAL A 12 4.55 -4.51 -15.38
CA VAL A 12 3.60 -5.61 -15.63
C VAL A 12 3.59 -6.60 -14.47
N PHE A 13 4.78 -6.97 -13.97
CA PHE A 13 4.89 -7.86 -12.81
C PHE A 13 4.22 -7.30 -11.56
N VAL A 14 4.45 -6.01 -11.26
CA VAL A 14 3.80 -5.31 -10.13
C VAL A 14 2.28 -5.28 -10.30
N GLN A 15 1.77 -5.03 -11.51
CA GLN A 15 0.33 -4.99 -11.78
C GLN A 15 -0.35 -6.35 -11.58
N ILE A 16 0.32 -7.45 -11.96
CA ILE A 16 -0.18 -8.82 -11.72
C ILE A 16 -0.31 -9.08 -10.21
N ILE A 17 0.70 -8.71 -9.43
CA ILE A 17 0.65 -8.84 -7.96
C ILE A 17 -0.47 -7.99 -7.37
N TYR A 18 -0.62 -6.75 -7.84
CA TYR A 18 -1.62 -5.81 -7.35
C TYR A 18 -3.05 -6.27 -7.65
N ALA A 19 -3.28 -6.92 -8.80
CA ALA A 19 -4.56 -7.53 -9.15
C ALA A 19 -4.86 -8.79 -8.32
N GLY A 20 -3.84 -9.59 -8.01
CA GLY A 20 -3.98 -10.80 -7.19
C GLY A 20 -4.26 -10.52 -5.71
N MET A 21 -3.71 -9.43 -5.16
CA MET A 21 -3.88 -9.06 -3.75
C MET A 21 -5.34 -8.97 -3.28
N PRO A 22 -6.24 -8.17 -3.88
CA PRO A 22 -7.63 -8.05 -3.42
C PRO A 22 -8.40 -9.37 -3.56
N LEU A 23 -8.09 -10.20 -4.57
CA LEU A 23 -8.71 -11.52 -4.74
C LEU A 23 -8.32 -12.46 -3.60
N LEU A 24 -7.03 -12.57 -3.29
CA LEU A 24 -6.52 -13.39 -2.20
C LEU A 24 -7.01 -12.91 -0.83
N SER A 25 -7.00 -11.59 -0.60
CA SER A 25 -7.52 -10.97 0.62
C SER A 25 -9.02 -11.26 0.80
N LYS A 26 -9.82 -11.16 -0.27
CA LYS A 26 -11.27 -11.42 -0.21
C LYS A 26 -11.56 -12.89 0.09
N VAL A 27 -10.77 -13.82 -0.47
CA VAL A 27 -10.87 -15.25 -0.14
C VAL A 27 -10.49 -15.49 1.32
N ALA A 28 -9.38 -14.94 1.81
CA ALA A 28 -8.93 -15.12 3.19
C ALA A 28 -9.94 -14.57 4.22
N ILE A 29 -10.53 -13.39 3.96
CA ILE A 29 -11.55 -12.79 4.83
C ILE A 29 -12.85 -13.61 4.79
N SER A 30 -13.26 -14.09 3.60
CA SER A 30 -14.48 -14.90 3.45
C SER A 30 -14.46 -16.26 4.15
N GLN A 31 -13.26 -16.75 4.51
CA GLN A 31 -13.07 -17.98 5.28
C GLN A 31 -13.15 -17.75 6.81
N GLY A 32 -13.61 -16.57 7.25
CA GLY A 32 -13.85 -16.24 8.66
C GLY A 32 -12.71 -15.49 9.35
N THR A 33 -11.70 -15.03 8.62
CA THR A 33 -10.59 -14.26 9.20
C THR A 33 -11.02 -12.81 9.45
N ASN A 34 -10.84 -12.31 10.67
CA ASN A 34 -11.14 -10.93 11.00
C ASN A 34 -10.28 -9.97 10.13
N PRO A 35 -10.88 -9.04 9.36
CA PRO A 35 -10.17 -8.15 8.45
C PRO A 35 -9.06 -7.33 9.12
N PHE A 36 -9.26 -6.89 10.36
CA PHE A 36 -8.28 -6.09 11.10
C PHE A 36 -7.01 -6.90 11.41
N VAL A 37 -7.17 -8.18 11.76
CA VAL A 37 -6.04 -9.09 12.04
C VAL A 37 -5.25 -9.34 10.76
N PHE A 38 -5.94 -9.55 9.64
CA PHE A 38 -5.30 -9.76 8.34
C PHE A 38 -4.44 -8.55 7.92
N VAL A 39 -4.95 -7.33 8.09
CA VAL A 39 -4.22 -6.09 7.78
C VAL A 39 -2.99 -5.93 8.68
N PHE A 40 -3.12 -6.21 9.98
CA PHE A 40 -2.02 -6.15 10.93
C PHE A 40 -0.89 -7.10 10.54
N TYR A 41 -1.21 -8.37 10.27
CA TYR A 41 -0.21 -9.37 9.88
C TYR A 41 0.51 -8.99 8.58
N ARG A 42 -0.22 -8.48 7.58
CA ARG A 42 0.40 -8.03 6.32
C ARG A 42 1.41 -6.91 6.55
N GLN A 43 1.06 -5.92 7.39
CA GLN A 43 1.92 -4.78 7.66
C GLN A 43 3.13 -5.16 8.54
N ALA A 44 2.94 -6.06 9.50
CA ALA A 44 4.01 -6.59 10.35
C ALA A 44 5.01 -7.42 9.53
N PHE A 45 4.52 -8.31 8.65
CA PHE A 45 5.39 -9.08 7.76
C PHE A 45 6.17 -8.18 6.81
N ALA A 46 5.52 -7.16 6.22
CA ALA A 46 6.21 -6.20 5.37
C ALA A 46 7.33 -5.47 6.13
N ALA A 47 7.08 -5.02 7.36
CA ALA A 47 8.08 -4.36 8.19
C ALA A 47 9.27 -5.29 8.51
N LEU A 48 9.00 -6.54 8.89
CA LEU A 48 10.03 -7.54 9.18
C LEU A 48 10.84 -7.91 7.93
N ALA A 49 10.18 -8.09 6.79
CA ALA A 49 10.83 -8.43 5.53
C ALA A 49 11.71 -7.28 5.02
N LEU A 50 11.27 -6.02 5.17
CA LEU A 50 12.02 -4.83 4.76
C LEU A 50 13.12 -4.43 5.76
N SER A 51 12.99 -4.79 7.03
CA SER A 51 13.96 -4.45 8.09
C SER A 51 15.42 -4.82 7.76
N PRO A 52 15.75 -6.05 7.31
CA PRO A 52 17.13 -6.39 6.96
C PRO A 52 17.62 -5.60 5.74
N PHE A 53 16.78 -5.39 4.72
CA PHE A 53 17.17 -4.60 3.54
C PHE A 53 17.45 -3.14 3.90
N ALA A 54 16.61 -2.53 4.74
CA ALA A 54 16.84 -1.18 5.25
C ALA A 54 18.16 -1.09 6.02
N PHE A 55 18.47 -2.09 6.85
CA PHE A 55 19.74 -2.13 7.57
C PHE A 55 20.93 -2.31 6.62
N PHE A 56 20.91 -3.27 5.69
CA PHE A 56 22.07 -3.55 4.84
C PHE A 56 22.29 -2.54 3.69
N LEU A 57 21.23 -2.00 3.09
CA LEU A 57 21.34 -1.08 1.94
C LEU A 57 21.53 0.37 2.36
N GLU A 58 20.97 0.77 3.50
CA GLU A 58 20.87 2.18 3.89
C GLU A 58 21.83 2.56 5.04
N SER A 59 22.32 1.58 5.81
CA SER A 59 23.31 1.79 6.88
C SER A 59 24.61 2.45 6.41
N ALA A 60 25.00 2.29 5.14
CA ALA A 60 26.24 2.86 4.62
C ALA A 60 26.10 4.33 4.16
N LYS A 61 24.87 4.84 3.99
CA LYS A 61 24.61 6.12 3.30
C LYS A 61 23.65 7.08 4.02
N SER A 62 23.02 6.65 5.12
CA SER A 62 21.96 7.42 5.78
C SER A 62 22.46 8.34 6.89
N SER A 63 22.02 9.60 6.85
CA SER A 63 22.05 10.51 8.02
C SER A 63 21.20 9.94 9.16
N PRO A 64 21.56 10.17 10.44
CA PRO A 64 20.77 9.68 11.57
C PRO A 64 19.36 10.29 11.54
N LEU A 65 18.35 9.44 11.58
CA LEU A 65 16.95 9.85 11.69
C LEU A 65 16.71 10.52 13.05
N SER A 66 16.34 11.80 13.05
CA SER A 66 15.94 12.49 14.28
C SER A 66 14.62 11.91 14.81
N PHE A 67 14.52 11.78 16.13
CA PHE A 67 13.31 11.30 16.81
C PHE A 67 12.05 12.08 16.42
N VAL A 68 12.16 13.39 16.19
CA VAL A 68 11.05 14.24 15.73
C VAL A 68 10.57 13.83 14.33
N LEU A 69 11.49 13.45 13.46
CA LEU A 69 11.19 13.03 12.09
C LEU A 69 10.52 11.65 12.10
N LEU A 70 10.99 10.75 12.96
CA LEU A 70 10.35 9.45 13.22
C LEU A 70 8.93 9.62 13.74
N LEU A 71 8.71 10.50 14.73
CA LEU A 71 7.39 10.78 15.29
C LEU A 71 6.43 11.38 14.24
N LYS A 72 6.92 12.26 13.37
CA LYS A 72 6.13 12.81 12.25
C LYS A 72 5.71 11.72 11.26
N ILE A 73 6.64 10.86 10.85
CA ILE A 73 6.37 9.73 9.96
C ILE A 73 5.37 8.76 10.62
N PHE A 74 5.53 8.52 11.92
CA PHE A 74 4.63 7.66 12.68
C PHE A 74 3.21 8.25 12.73
N MET A 75 3.06 9.54 13.05
CA MET A 75 1.76 10.20 13.11
C MET A 75 1.04 10.21 11.75
N ILE A 76 1.76 10.48 10.65
CA ILE A 76 1.14 10.47 9.32
C ILE A 76 0.78 9.04 8.88
N SER A 77 1.59 8.05 9.24
CA SER A 77 1.26 6.65 8.95
C SER A 77 0.07 6.15 9.78
N LEU A 78 0.02 6.53 11.06
CA LEU A 78 -1.05 6.12 11.98
C LEU A 78 -2.39 6.75 11.59
N CYS A 79 -2.41 8.04 11.29
CA CYS A 79 -3.66 8.74 11.00
C CYS A 79 -4.05 8.64 9.51
N GLY A 80 -3.09 8.76 8.60
CA GLY A 80 -3.34 8.75 7.16
C GLY A 80 -3.48 7.34 6.59
N LEU A 81 -2.40 6.55 6.63
CA LEU A 81 -2.34 5.23 6.00
C LEU A 81 -3.24 4.21 6.69
N THR A 82 -3.18 4.09 8.02
CA THR A 82 -3.98 3.10 8.75
C THR A 82 -5.47 3.38 8.60
N LEU A 83 -5.91 4.64 8.67
CA LEU A 83 -7.32 4.99 8.46
C LEU A 83 -7.76 4.66 7.03
N SER A 84 -6.98 5.09 6.02
CA SER A 84 -7.28 4.83 4.61
C SER A 84 -7.37 3.33 4.31
N LEU A 85 -6.43 2.52 4.84
CA LEU A 85 -6.43 1.07 4.67
C LEU A 85 -7.62 0.42 5.37
N ASN A 86 -7.95 0.80 6.59
CA ASN A 86 -9.11 0.24 7.29
C ASN A 86 -10.41 0.57 6.57
N LEU A 87 -10.61 1.83 6.14
CA LEU A 87 -11.78 2.20 5.33
C LEU A 87 -11.83 1.40 4.03
N PHE A 88 -10.69 1.19 3.37
CA PHE A 88 -10.63 0.40 2.14
C PHE A 88 -11.00 -1.08 2.36
N TYR A 89 -10.53 -1.70 3.45
CA TYR A 89 -10.89 -3.08 3.77
C TYR A 89 -12.36 -3.23 4.17
N VAL A 90 -12.91 -2.27 4.93
CA VAL A 90 -14.36 -2.22 5.21
C VAL A 90 -15.17 -2.02 3.92
N ALA A 91 -14.70 -1.19 3.00
CA ALA A 91 -15.36 -0.98 1.71
C ALA A 91 -15.32 -2.25 0.83
N ILE A 92 -14.21 -2.99 0.84
CA ILE A 92 -14.09 -4.28 0.14
C ILE A 92 -14.94 -5.37 0.79
N ASP A 93 -15.13 -5.36 2.11
CA ASP A 93 -16.03 -6.31 2.78
C ASP A 93 -17.49 -6.09 2.34
N ASN A 94 -17.88 -4.83 2.15
CA ASN A 94 -19.22 -4.44 1.71
C ASN A 94 -19.40 -4.42 0.18
N THR A 95 -18.34 -4.55 -0.60
CA THR A 95 -18.39 -4.38 -2.07
C THR A 95 -17.64 -5.48 -2.81
N THR A 96 -17.87 -5.63 -4.12
CA THR A 96 -17.15 -6.59 -4.96
C THR A 96 -15.75 -6.12 -5.33
N ALA A 97 -14.86 -7.09 -5.59
CA ALA A 97 -13.49 -6.82 -6.06
C ALA A 97 -13.45 -5.99 -7.36
N THR A 98 -14.47 -6.11 -8.22
CA THR A 98 -14.62 -5.31 -9.44
C THR A 98 -14.77 -3.81 -9.13
N PHE A 99 -15.51 -3.46 -8.08
CA PHE A 99 -15.67 -2.06 -7.67
C PHE A 99 -14.36 -1.49 -7.14
N ALA A 100 -13.60 -2.25 -6.35
CA ALA A 100 -12.27 -1.84 -5.89
C ALA A 100 -11.30 -1.60 -7.06
N ALA A 101 -11.35 -2.44 -8.10
CA ALA A 101 -10.59 -2.24 -9.34
C ALA A 101 -11.05 -0.98 -10.11
N ALA A 102 -12.35 -0.70 -10.17
CA ALA A 102 -12.86 0.51 -10.80
C ALA A 102 -12.44 1.77 -10.04
N THR A 103 -12.53 1.78 -8.71
CA THR A 103 -12.13 2.91 -7.86
C THR A 103 -10.63 3.19 -7.98
N THR A 104 -9.78 2.16 -8.02
CA THR A 104 -8.33 2.34 -8.19
C THR A 104 -7.97 2.95 -9.54
N ASN A 105 -8.69 2.59 -10.61
CA ASN A 105 -8.53 3.23 -11.92
C ASN A 105 -9.04 4.69 -11.95
N ALA A 106 -9.94 5.07 -11.05
CA ALA A 106 -10.45 6.43 -10.93
C ALA A 106 -9.53 7.35 -10.11
N ILE A 107 -8.54 6.81 -9.39
CA ILE A 107 -7.62 7.59 -8.54
C ILE A 107 -7.00 8.77 -9.31
N PRO A 108 -6.42 8.60 -10.53
CA PRO A 108 -5.79 9.72 -11.24
C PRO A 108 -6.78 10.85 -11.56
N SER A 109 -8.02 10.49 -11.90
CA SER A 109 -9.08 11.47 -12.20
C SER A 109 -9.50 12.24 -10.95
N ILE A 110 -9.66 11.55 -9.82
CA ILE A 110 -9.98 12.17 -8.52
C ILE A 110 -8.82 13.07 -8.06
N THR A 111 -7.58 12.61 -8.20
CA THR A 111 -6.38 13.40 -7.90
C THR A 111 -6.33 14.68 -8.73
N PHE A 112 -6.66 14.62 -10.02
CA PHE A 112 -6.68 15.80 -10.89
C PHE A 112 -7.74 16.82 -10.44
N VAL A 113 -8.96 16.36 -10.11
CA VAL A 113 -10.03 17.23 -9.60
C VAL A 113 -9.62 17.89 -8.27
N LEU A 114 -9.07 17.12 -7.33
CA LEU A 114 -8.54 17.63 -6.07
C LEU A 114 -7.41 18.64 -6.30
N ALA A 115 -6.46 18.32 -7.19
CA ALA A 115 -5.37 19.21 -7.52
C ALA A 115 -5.86 20.52 -8.14
N PHE A 116 -6.94 20.49 -8.92
CA PHE A 116 -7.58 21.69 -9.45
C PHE A 116 -8.32 22.50 -8.38
N LEU A 117 -9.01 21.82 -7.45
CA LEU A 117 -9.74 22.44 -6.33
C LEU A 117 -8.83 23.10 -5.30
N PHE A 118 -7.65 22.52 -5.05
CA PHE A 118 -6.63 23.02 -4.11
C PHE A 118 -5.52 23.83 -4.78
N ARG A 119 -5.65 24.13 -6.08
CA ARG A 119 -4.77 25.04 -6.80
C ARG A 119 -5.06 26.48 -6.41
#